data_AF-A0A7K3ZR41-F1
#
_entry.id   AF-A0A7K3ZR41-F1
#
_cell.length_a   1.000
_cell.length_b   1.000
_cell.length_c   1.000
_cell.angle_alpha   90.00
_cell.angle_beta   90.00
_cell.angle_gamma   90.00
#
_symmetry.space_group_name_H-M   'P 1'
#
loop_
_entity.id
_entity.type
_entity.pdbx_description
1 polymer ?
#
loop_
_entity_poly.entity_id
_entity_poly.type
_entity_poly.pdbx_seq_one_letter_code
_entity_poly.pdbx_strand_id
1 'polypeptide(L)'
;MTTTNTAQKLRRESNSLLGLSIINLVSSAMVLAFGASTLIPGILTMVQTQTVLLSELVFAILGLFAFIVGVRWIVATAEVLEIHEQLKEGSEKALDEDSLTSVIVGAMASYREKRGTIKAMLLISRIAGICFLILGIYTTINALITGGVSLWMIAGAIPNFAIAAAAFIIPHFFSKYQQIWDNRLKQTEKAEALLEKQLEA
;
A
#
# COMPACT_ATOMS: atom_id res chain seq x y z
N MET A 1 -10.68 -33.53 5.34
CA MET A 1 -9.43 -33.29 4.58
C MET A 1 -9.48 -32.03 3.70
N THR A 2 -10.67 -31.45 3.46
CA THR A 2 -10.93 -30.23 2.67
C THR A 2 -10.63 -28.93 3.44
N THR A 3 -11.01 -28.86 4.72
CA THR A 3 -10.82 -27.70 5.62
C THR A 3 -9.37 -27.21 5.69
N THR A 4 -8.42 -28.12 5.84
CA THR A 4 -6.98 -27.81 5.98
C THR A 4 -6.41 -27.14 4.73
N ASN A 5 -6.87 -27.52 3.53
CA ASN A 5 -6.41 -26.94 2.27
C ASN A 5 -6.96 -25.51 2.08
N THR A 6 -8.22 -25.28 2.45
CA THR A 6 -8.86 -23.96 2.37
C THR A 6 -8.27 -22.98 3.38
N ALA A 7 -8.05 -23.41 4.62
CA ALA A 7 -7.39 -22.60 5.65
C ALA A 7 -5.96 -22.19 5.23
N GLN A 8 -5.20 -23.11 4.62
CA GLN A 8 -3.86 -22.82 4.12
C GLN A 8 -3.87 -21.79 2.97
N LYS A 9 -4.88 -21.84 2.08
CA LYS A 9 -5.07 -20.83 1.03
C LYS A 9 -5.39 -19.45 1.62
N LEU A 10 -6.31 -19.38 2.59
CA LEU A 10 -6.64 -18.12 3.28
C LEU A 10 -5.42 -17.51 3.97
N ARG A 11 -4.59 -18.33 4.61
CA ARG A 11 -3.34 -17.87 5.23
C ARG A 11 -2.36 -17.30 4.20
N ARG A 12 -2.29 -17.89 3.01
CA ARG A 12 -1.46 -17.38 1.91
C ARG A 12 -2.00 -16.05 1.34
N GLU A 13 -3.31 -15.93 1.22
CA GLU A 13 -3.99 -14.68 0.82
C GLU A 13 -3.76 -13.58 1.86
N SER A 14 -3.91 -13.90 3.15
CA SER A 14 -3.61 -13.04 4.29
C SER A 14 -2.15 -12.56 4.26
N ASN A 15 -1.17 -13.43 4.07
CA ASN A 15 0.23 -13.03 3.96
C ASN A 15 0.51 -12.11 2.76
N SER A 16 -0.22 -12.25 1.65
CA SER A 16 -0.10 -11.34 0.53
C SER A 16 -0.68 -9.95 0.83
N LEU A 17 -1.77 -9.86 1.60
CA LEU A 17 -2.32 -8.59 2.11
C LEU A 17 -1.34 -7.90 3.05
N LEU A 18 -0.67 -8.66 3.92
CA LEU A 18 0.37 -8.14 4.80
C LEU A 18 1.53 -7.56 3.99
N GLY A 19 2.02 -8.28 2.98
CA GLY A 19 3.08 -7.78 2.10
C GLY A 19 2.71 -6.47 1.41
N LEU A 20 1.48 -6.37 0.87
CA LEU A 20 0.99 -5.12 0.28
C LEU A 20 0.94 -3.98 1.31
N SER A 21 0.47 -4.27 2.52
CA SER A 21 0.34 -3.28 3.58
C SER A 21 1.72 -2.77 4.02
N ILE A 22 2.71 -3.65 4.19
CA ILE A 22 4.09 -3.25 4.55
C ILE A 22 4.68 -2.29 3.54
N ILE A 23 4.52 -2.54 2.24
CA ILE A 23 5.07 -1.63 1.23
C ILE A 23 4.35 -0.31 1.17
N ASN A 24 3.02 -0.32 1.25
CA ASN A 24 2.27 0.92 1.30
C ASN A 24 2.63 1.73 2.55
N LEU A 25 2.86 1.07 3.69
CA LEU A 25 3.34 1.69 4.91
C LEU A 25 4.72 2.34 4.69
N VAL A 26 5.69 1.60 4.15
CA VAL A 26 7.04 2.14 3.86
C VAL A 26 6.96 3.30 2.86
N SER A 27 6.18 3.16 1.80
CA SER A 27 6.01 4.21 0.77
C SER A 27 5.38 5.47 1.36
N SER A 28 4.35 5.31 2.19
CA SER A 28 3.69 6.43 2.87
C SER A 28 4.62 7.12 3.87
N ALA A 29 5.44 6.37 4.61
CA ALA A 29 6.45 6.91 5.51
C ALA A 29 7.51 7.72 4.75
N MET A 30 7.91 7.27 3.56
CA MET A 30 8.82 8.05 2.71
C MET A 30 8.18 9.32 2.17
N VAL A 31 6.91 9.27 1.75
CA VAL A 31 6.15 10.46 1.34
C VAL A 31 6.02 11.46 2.49
N LEU A 32 5.80 10.98 3.72
CA LEU A 32 5.82 11.81 4.92
C LEU A 32 7.19 12.43 5.17
N ALA A 33 8.26 11.63 5.09
CA ALA A 33 9.62 12.12 5.29
C ALA A 33 9.99 13.18 4.25
N PHE A 34 9.62 12.97 2.99
CA PHE A 34 9.77 13.96 1.92
C PHE A 34 8.93 15.22 2.18
N GLY A 35 7.68 15.04 2.61
CA GLY A 35 6.81 16.16 2.99
C GLY A 35 7.41 17.00 4.10
N ALA A 36 7.90 16.37 5.16
CA ALA A 36 8.55 17.05 6.28
C ALA A 36 9.88 17.70 5.88
N SER A 37 10.71 17.03 5.07
CA SER A 37 12.03 17.53 4.66
C SER A 37 11.96 18.71 3.68
N THR A 38 10.83 18.89 3.00
CA THR A 38 10.58 20.04 2.11
C THR A 38 9.79 21.14 2.82
N LEU A 39 8.81 20.78 3.65
CA LEU A 39 7.97 21.71 4.39
C LEU A 39 8.76 22.50 5.45
N ILE A 40 9.50 21.81 6.32
CA ILE A 40 10.14 22.43 7.48
C ILE A 40 11.19 23.46 7.05
N PRO A 41 12.13 23.16 6.11
CA PRO A 41 13.09 24.15 5.67
C PRO A 41 12.43 25.31 4.94
N GLY A 42 11.39 25.06 4.13
CA GLY A 42 10.64 26.13 3.46
C GLY A 42 10.04 27.13 4.45
N ILE A 43 9.35 26.63 5.49
CA ILE A 43 8.80 27.49 6.56
C ILE A 43 9.92 28.20 7.32
N LEU A 44 10.98 27.49 7.70
CA LEU A 44 12.05 28.05 8.51
C LEU A 44 12.75 29.21 7.78
N THR A 45 13.03 29.06 6.48
CA THR A 45 13.68 30.11 5.70
C THR A 45 12.79 31.34 5.54
N MET A 46 11.48 31.16 5.31
CA MET A 46 10.53 32.28 5.25
C MET A 46 10.46 33.04 6.58
N VAL A 47 10.50 32.33 7.71
CA VAL A 47 10.50 32.93 9.05
C VAL A 47 11.81 33.67 9.34
N GLN A 48 12.96 33.08 9.00
CA GLN A 48 14.27 33.65 9.28
C GLN A 48 14.58 34.86 8.41
N THR A 49 14.24 34.81 7.12
CA THR A 49 14.51 35.91 6.18
C THR A 49 13.49 37.02 6.26
N GLN A 50 12.34 36.81 6.92
CA GLN A 50 11.17 37.69 6.94
C GLN A 50 10.65 38.04 5.54
N THR A 51 11.02 37.25 4.53
CA THR A 51 10.63 37.43 3.13
C THR A 51 10.04 36.14 2.60
N VAL A 52 8.95 36.23 1.84
CA VAL A 52 8.34 35.08 1.19
C VAL A 52 8.84 35.01 -0.24
N LEU A 53 9.88 34.21 -0.46
CA LEU A 53 10.31 33.86 -1.82
C LEU A 53 9.31 32.87 -2.42
N LEU A 54 8.95 33.08 -3.70
CA LEU A 54 8.00 32.23 -4.40
C LEU A 54 8.45 30.76 -4.42
N SER A 55 9.75 30.51 -4.55
CA SER A 55 10.33 29.16 -4.50
C SER A 55 10.07 28.46 -3.16
N GLU A 56 10.25 29.16 -2.05
CA GLU A 56 10.05 28.62 -0.69
C GLU A 56 8.58 28.35 -0.41
N LEU A 57 7.70 29.25 -0.84
CA LEU A 57 6.26 29.06 -0.76
C LEU A 57 5.81 27.81 -1.55
N VAL A 58 6.32 27.64 -2.77
CA VAL A 58 6.01 26.46 -3.59
C VAL A 58 6.49 25.18 -2.93
N PHE A 59 7.72 25.12 -2.41
CA PHE A 59 8.22 23.94 -1.71
C PHE A 59 7.47 23.65 -0.41
N ALA A 60 7.06 24.69 0.34
CA ALA A 60 6.24 24.51 1.54
C ALA A 60 4.86 23.94 1.19
N ILE A 61 4.19 24.44 0.16
CA ILE A 61 2.89 23.91 -0.29
C ILE A 61 3.03 22.44 -0.75
N LEU A 62 4.06 22.15 -1.55
CA LEU A 62 4.34 20.78 -1.99
C LEU A 62 4.61 19.84 -0.82
N GLY A 63 5.42 20.28 0.15
CA GLY A 63 5.74 19.52 1.36
C GLY A 63 4.50 19.25 2.22
N LEU A 64 3.63 20.26 2.39
CA LEU A 64 2.36 20.10 3.11
C LEU A 64 1.44 19.10 2.40
N PHE A 65 1.31 19.21 1.08
CA PHE A 65 0.49 18.28 0.30
C PHE A 65 1.02 16.85 0.41
N ALA A 66 2.33 16.65 0.26
CA ALA A 66 2.97 15.35 0.45
C ALA A 66 2.72 14.81 1.86
N PHE A 67 2.82 15.66 2.90
CA PHE A 67 2.56 15.25 4.27
C PHE A 67 1.11 14.76 4.46
N ILE A 68 0.13 15.52 4.00
CA ILE A 68 -1.30 15.16 4.09
C ILE A 68 -1.58 13.85 3.35
N VAL A 69 -1.04 13.70 2.14
CA VAL A 69 -1.16 12.47 1.35
C VAL A 69 -0.53 11.29 2.08
N GLY A 70 0.66 11.46 2.66
CA GLY A 70 1.35 10.45 3.44
C GLY A 70 0.52 9.97 4.63
N VAL A 71 -0.05 10.89 5.42
CA VAL A 71 -0.93 10.54 6.56
C VAL A 71 -2.15 9.77 6.09
N ARG A 72 -2.86 10.27 5.07
CA ARG A 72 -4.05 9.61 4.52
C ARG A 72 -3.72 8.20 4.01
N TRP A 73 -2.53 8.02 3.44
CA TRP A 73 -2.08 6.73 2.93
C TRP A 73 -1.75 5.74 4.06
N ILE A 74 -1.21 6.19 5.19
CA ILE A 74 -1.06 5.35 6.39
C ILE A 74 -2.42 4.84 6.88
N VAL A 75 -3.43 5.72 6.96
CA VAL A 75 -4.79 5.34 7.39
C VAL A 75 -5.37 4.28 6.45
N ALA A 76 -5.28 4.50 5.14
CA ALA A 76 -5.69 3.51 4.14
C ALA A 76 -4.95 2.17 4.29
N THR A 77 -3.70 2.19 4.75
CA THR A 77 -2.92 0.98 5.00
C THR A 77 -3.42 0.23 6.23
N ALA A 78 -3.77 0.95 7.29
CA ALA A 78 -4.37 0.36 8.49
C ALA A 78 -5.71 -0.32 8.16
N GLU A 79 -6.55 0.31 7.35
CA GLU A 79 -7.83 -0.28 6.90
C GLU A 79 -7.65 -1.61 6.16
N VAL A 80 -6.62 -1.75 5.32
CA VAL A 80 -6.33 -3.01 4.61
C VAL A 80 -5.74 -4.07 5.55
N LEU A 81 -4.97 -3.64 6.56
CA LEU A 81 -4.40 -4.54 7.56
C LEU A 81 -5.47 -5.20 8.43
N GLU A 82 -6.60 -4.53 8.69
CA GLU A 82 -7.75 -5.15 9.37
C GLU A 82 -8.27 -6.39 8.63
N ILE A 83 -8.27 -6.39 7.29
CA ILE A 83 -8.67 -7.55 6.49
C ILE A 83 -7.68 -8.71 6.69
N HIS A 84 -6.38 -8.40 6.78
CA HIS A 84 -5.35 -9.38 7.07
C HIS A 84 -5.56 -10.03 8.45
N GLU A 85 -5.83 -9.23 9.48
CA GLU A 85 -6.08 -9.69 10.84
C GLU A 85 -7.33 -10.57 10.91
N GLN A 86 -8.44 -10.14 10.29
CA GLN A 86 -9.67 -10.93 10.20
C GLN A 86 -9.44 -12.30 9.54
N LEU A 87 -8.71 -12.33 8.42
CA LEU A 87 -8.39 -13.58 7.73
C LEU A 87 -7.45 -14.48 8.54
N LYS A 88 -6.43 -13.90 9.19
CA LYS A 88 -5.45 -14.65 9.95
C LYS A 88 -6.10 -15.27 11.19
N GLU A 89 -6.73 -14.45 12.03
CA GLU A 89 -7.38 -14.92 13.25
C GLU A 89 -8.54 -15.86 12.95
N GLY A 90 -9.36 -15.52 11.94
CA GLY A 90 -10.48 -16.36 11.54
C GLY A 90 -10.02 -17.74 11.05
N SER A 91 -8.93 -17.80 10.27
CA SER A 91 -8.36 -19.07 9.81
C SER A 91 -7.72 -19.90 10.92
N GLU A 92 -7.19 -19.28 11.97
CA GLU A 92 -6.59 -19.97 13.11
C GLU A 92 -7.64 -20.49 14.10
N LYS A 93 -8.79 -19.79 14.22
CA LYS A 93 -9.88 -20.13 15.15
C LYS A 93 -10.95 -21.03 14.53
N ALA A 94 -11.00 -21.19 13.21
CA ALA A 94 -12.00 -22.02 12.53
C ALA A 94 -11.75 -23.52 12.78
N LEU A 95 -12.69 -24.17 13.49
CA LEU A 95 -12.64 -25.60 13.83
C LEU A 95 -13.42 -26.46 12.83
N ASP A 96 -14.33 -25.87 12.06
CA ASP A 96 -15.24 -26.53 11.12
C ASP A 96 -15.43 -25.73 9.82
N GLU A 97 -16.16 -26.30 8.85
CA GLU A 97 -16.40 -25.66 7.55
C GLU A 97 -17.33 -24.43 7.66
N ASP A 98 -18.25 -24.42 8.61
CA ASP A 98 -19.21 -23.32 8.79
C ASP A 98 -18.52 -22.06 9.36
N SER A 99 -17.66 -22.23 10.36
CA SER A 99 -16.83 -21.14 10.90
C SER A 99 -15.87 -20.58 9.84
N LEU A 100 -15.27 -21.45 9.02
CA LEU A 100 -14.40 -21.02 7.92
C LEU A 100 -15.20 -20.22 6.87
N THR A 101 -16.42 -20.65 6.56
CA THR A 101 -17.30 -19.96 5.61
C THR A 101 -17.70 -18.59 6.13
N SER A 102 -18.04 -18.47 7.42
CA SER A 102 -18.34 -17.19 8.07
C SER A 102 -17.17 -16.21 7.97
N VAL A 103 -15.93 -16.68 8.21
CA VAL A 103 -14.72 -15.87 8.06
C VAL A 103 -14.52 -15.39 6.62
N ILE A 104 -14.74 -16.27 5.63
CA ILE A 104 -14.62 -15.92 4.22
C ILE A 104 -15.65 -14.86 3.82
N VAL A 105 -16.91 -15.02 4.25
CA VAL A 105 -18.00 -14.08 3.97
C VAL A 105 -17.71 -12.72 4.63
N GLY A 106 -17.28 -12.72 5.89
CA GLY A 106 -16.88 -11.50 6.60
C GLY A 106 -15.73 -10.77 5.89
N ALA A 107 -14.68 -11.49 5.51
CA ALA A 107 -13.56 -10.93 4.76
C ALA A 107 -13.97 -10.41 3.36
N MET A 108 -14.93 -11.07 2.68
CA MET A 108 -15.48 -10.59 1.41
C MET A 108 -16.25 -9.27 1.57
N ALA A 109 -17.04 -9.14 2.64
CA ALA A 109 -17.76 -7.91 2.94
C ALA A 109 -16.78 -6.74 3.21
N SER A 110 -15.78 -6.97 4.07
CA SER A 110 -14.69 -6.00 4.33
C SER A 110 -13.91 -5.63 3.06
N TYR A 111 -13.65 -6.62 2.19
CA TYR A 111 -12.99 -6.38 0.91
C TYR A 111 -13.85 -5.54 -0.04
N ARG A 112 -15.16 -5.79 -0.10
CA ARG A 112 -16.10 -5.04 -0.95
C ARG A 112 -16.07 -3.54 -0.64
N GLU A 113 -16.13 -3.21 0.64
CA GLU A 113 -16.12 -1.83 1.13
C GLU A 113 -14.80 -1.13 0.79
N LYS A 114 -13.68 -1.82 0.97
CA LYS A 114 -12.32 -1.27 0.82
C LYS A 114 -11.71 -1.46 -0.57
N ARG A 115 -12.46 -2.02 -1.54
CA ARG A 115 -11.99 -2.33 -2.89
C ARG A 115 -11.40 -1.13 -3.62
N GLY A 116 -12.01 0.05 -3.46
CA GLY A 116 -11.54 1.30 -4.05
C GLY A 116 -10.17 1.71 -3.51
N THR A 117 -10.02 1.67 -2.18
CA THR A 117 -8.76 1.95 -1.48
C THR A 117 -7.65 1.00 -1.94
N ILE A 118 -7.92 -0.30 -1.99
CA ILE A 118 -6.95 -1.31 -2.44
C ILE A 118 -6.48 -1.06 -3.88
N LYS A 119 -7.40 -0.71 -4.79
CA LYS A 119 -7.05 -0.36 -6.18
C LYS A 119 -6.16 0.88 -6.25
N ALA A 120 -6.50 1.92 -5.50
CA ALA A 120 -5.71 3.14 -5.44
C ALA A 120 -4.30 2.85 -4.92
N MET A 121 -4.18 2.07 -3.84
CA MET A 121 -2.89 1.67 -3.26
C MET A 121 -1.99 0.93 -4.25
N LEU A 122 -2.54 0.05 -5.09
CA LEU A 122 -1.76 -0.65 -6.11
C LEU A 122 -1.21 0.30 -7.18
N LEU A 123 -2.03 1.25 -7.62
CA LEU A 123 -1.65 2.21 -8.64
C LEU A 123 -0.59 3.18 -8.09
N ILE A 124 -0.83 3.71 -6.89
CA ILE A 124 0.11 4.63 -6.24
C ILE A 124 1.41 3.92 -5.90
N SER A 125 1.39 2.66 -5.43
CA SER A 125 2.61 1.87 -5.18
C SER A 125 3.46 1.72 -6.45
N ARG A 126 2.83 1.49 -7.62
CA ARG A 126 3.56 1.42 -8.90
C ARG A 126 4.18 2.75 -9.29
N ILE A 127 3.44 3.85 -9.13
CA ILE A 127 3.95 5.20 -9.41
C ILE A 127 5.13 5.51 -8.47
N ALA A 128 4.97 5.25 -7.17
CA ALA A 128 6.02 5.43 -6.17
C ALA A 128 7.28 4.62 -6.52
N GLY A 129 7.12 3.36 -6.93
CA GLY A 129 8.23 2.52 -7.40
C GLY A 129 9.00 3.14 -8.56
N ILE A 130 8.31 3.72 -9.56
CA ILE A 130 8.94 4.44 -10.67
C ILE A 130 9.69 5.68 -10.15
N CYS A 131 9.06 6.47 -9.28
CA CYS A 131 9.67 7.67 -8.72
C CYS A 131 10.95 7.34 -7.91
N PHE A 132 10.92 6.30 -7.06
CA PHE A 132 12.09 5.88 -6.29
C PHE A 132 13.20 5.30 -7.18
N LEU A 133 12.84 4.64 -8.28
CA LEU A 133 13.82 4.16 -9.25
C LEU A 133 14.54 5.31 -9.95
N ILE A 134 13.79 6.33 -10.40
CA ILE A 134 14.37 7.54 -11.01
C ILE A 134 15.26 8.27 -9.99
N LEU A 135 14.79 8.42 -8.75
CA LEU A 135 15.54 9.07 -7.68
C LEU A 135 16.83 8.30 -7.36
N GLY A 136 16.76 6.98 -7.25
CA GLY A 136 17.91 6.10 -7.06
C GLY A 136 18.95 6.30 -8.16
N ILE A 137 18.54 6.23 -9.43
CA ILE A 137 19.44 6.47 -10.58
C ILE A 137 20.06 7.86 -10.51
N TYR A 138 19.25 8.90 -10.26
CA TYR A 138 19.74 10.27 -10.16
C TYR A 138 20.82 10.41 -9.07
N THR A 139 20.55 9.88 -7.87
CA THR A 139 21.51 9.92 -6.75
C THR A 139 22.81 9.17 -7.06
N THR A 140 22.73 8.01 -7.71
CA THR A 140 23.91 7.23 -8.12
C THR A 140 24.74 7.96 -9.18
N ILE A 141 24.10 8.57 -10.18
CA ILE A 141 24.80 9.33 -11.23
C ILE A 141 25.49 10.56 -10.62
N ASN A 142 24.79 11.31 -9.76
CA ASN A 142 25.35 12.51 -9.14
C ASN A 142 26.58 12.19 -8.27
N ALA A 143 26.53 11.08 -7.53
CA ALA A 143 27.66 10.56 -6.75
C ALA A 143 28.86 10.19 -7.64
N LEU A 144 28.61 9.61 -8.82
CA LEU A 144 29.66 9.25 -9.77
C LEU A 144 30.37 10.49 -10.35
N ILE A 145 29.60 11.53 -10.70
CA ILE A 145 30.09 12.77 -11.32
C ILE A 145 30.89 13.60 -10.31
N THR A 146 30.44 13.67 -9.06
CA THR A 146 31.14 14.41 -7.98
C THR A 146 32.40 13.70 -7.48
N GLY A 147 32.77 12.55 -8.06
CA GLY A 147 34.04 11.84 -7.80
C GLY A 147 34.13 11.17 -6.43
N GLY A 148 33.05 11.16 -5.65
CA GLY A 148 33.02 10.70 -4.27
C GLY A 148 32.17 9.45 -4.10
N VAL A 149 32.61 8.30 -4.62
CA VAL A 149 31.96 7.01 -4.30
C VAL A 149 32.38 6.61 -2.88
N SER A 150 31.70 7.16 -1.88
CA SER A 150 31.88 6.75 -0.48
C SER A 150 31.00 5.54 -0.17
N LEU A 151 31.46 4.69 0.75
CA LEU A 151 30.71 3.52 1.22
C LEU A 151 29.32 3.93 1.77
N TRP A 152 29.22 5.12 2.36
CA TRP A 152 27.99 5.71 2.89
C TRP A 152 26.98 6.09 1.80
N MET A 153 27.45 6.55 0.63
CA MET A 153 26.57 6.83 -0.52
C MET A 153 25.99 5.55 -1.11
N ILE A 154 26.79 4.49 -1.23
CA ILE A 154 26.31 3.17 -1.67
C ILE A 154 25.28 2.63 -0.66
N ALA A 155 25.59 2.73 0.64
CA ALA A 155 24.67 2.33 1.71
C ALA A 155 23.34 3.11 1.66
N GLY A 156 23.38 4.40 1.32
CA GLY A 156 22.17 5.23 1.15
C GLY A 156 21.35 4.92 -0.11
N ALA A 157 21.97 4.35 -1.15
CA ALA A 157 21.26 3.97 -2.38
C ALA A 157 20.52 2.62 -2.23
N ILE A 158 21.02 1.71 -1.41
CA ILE A 158 20.43 0.37 -1.20
C ILE A 158 18.94 0.44 -0.80
N PRO A 159 18.51 1.25 0.18
CA PRO A 159 17.10 1.40 0.54
C PRO A 159 16.24 1.85 -0.65
N ASN A 160 16.73 2.78 -1.48
CA ASN A 160 15.97 3.28 -2.63
C ASN A 160 15.70 2.18 -3.66
N PHE A 161 16.71 1.35 -3.96
CA PHE A 161 16.56 0.21 -4.87
C PHE A 161 15.73 -0.92 -4.26
N ALA A 162 15.89 -1.20 -2.97
CA ALA A 162 15.10 -2.22 -2.28
C ALA A 162 13.61 -1.85 -2.27
N ILE A 163 13.30 -0.59 -2.00
CA ILE A 163 11.93 -0.07 -1.98
C ILE A 163 11.35 -0.03 -3.40
N ALA A 164 12.13 0.39 -4.39
CA ALA A 164 11.71 0.33 -5.79
C ALA A 164 11.38 -1.11 -6.22
N ALA A 165 12.26 -2.08 -5.95
CA ALA A 165 12.04 -3.48 -6.28
C ALA A 165 10.78 -4.03 -5.59
N ALA A 166 10.63 -3.75 -4.30
CA ALA A 166 9.47 -4.15 -3.52
C ALA A 166 8.17 -3.54 -4.11
N ALA A 167 8.19 -2.26 -4.47
CA ALA A 167 7.07 -1.52 -5.04
C ALA A 167 6.62 -2.02 -6.43
N PHE A 168 7.46 -2.77 -7.15
CA PHE A 168 7.05 -3.48 -8.38
C PHE A 168 6.57 -4.91 -8.10
N ILE A 169 7.31 -5.65 -7.27
CA ILE A 169 7.07 -7.08 -7.04
C ILE A 169 5.72 -7.30 -6.34
N ILE A 170 5.42 -6.56 -5.28
CA ILE A 170 4.26 -6.85 -4.45
C ILE A 170 2.94 -6.43 -5.10
N PRO A 171 2.80 -5.26 -5.75
CA PRO A 171 1.59 -4.97 -6.52
C PRO A 171 1.36 -5.95 -7.66
N HIS A 172 2.42 -6.55 -8.22
CA HIS A 172 2.28 -7.60 -9.23
C HIS A 172 1.65 -8.87 -8.63
N PHE A 173 2.19 -9.38 -7.51
CA PHE A 173 1.61 -10.55 -6.83
C PHE A 173 0.19 -10.27 -6.33
N PHE A 174 -0.03 -9.08 -5.77
CA PHE A 174 -1.31 -8.69 -5.22
C PHE A 174 -2.39 -8.52 -6.30
N SER A 175 -2.04 -8.09 -7.51
CA SER A 175 -3.01 -7.97 -8.61
C SER A 175 -3.70 -9.30 -8.94
N LYS A 176 -2.99 -10.43 -8.80
CA LYS A 176 -3.57 -11.76 -8.99
C LYS A 176 -4.57 -12.10 -7.87
N TYR A 177 -4.25 -11.78 -6.63
CA TYR A 177 -5.17 -11.97 -5.51
C TYR A 177 -6.41 -11.10 -5.65
N GLN A 178 -6.24 -9.83 -6.01
CA GLN A 178 -7.36 -8.94 -6.30
C GLN A 178 -8.30 -9.53 -7.36
N GLN A 179 -7.78 -10.09 -8.46
CA GLN A 179 -8.63 -10.70 -9.48
C GLN A 179 -9.44 -11.88 -8.94
N ILE A 180 -8.87 -12.68 -8.05
CA ILE A 180 -9.57 -13.79 -7.40
C ILE A 180 -10.70 -13.26 -6.51
N TRP A 181 -10.44 -12.26 -5.68
CA TRP A 181 -11.45 -11.65 -4.81
C TRP A 181 -12.54 -10.94 -5.59
N ASP A 182 -12.18 -10.21 -6.65
CA ASP A 182 -13.14 -9.57 -7.57
C ASP A 182 -14.04 -10.61 -8.25
N ASN A 183 -13.48 -11.77 -8.65
CA ASN A 183 -14.25 -12.86 -9.23
C ASN A 183 -15.18 -13.52 -8.22
N ARG A 184 -14.72 -13.76 -6.97
CA ARG A 184 -15.56 -14.28 -5.88
C ARG A 184 -16.73 -13.34 -5.60
N LEU A 185 -16.45 -12.04 -5.49
CA LEU A 185 -17.48 -11.02 -5.26
C LEU A 185 -18.54 -11.02 -6.37
N LYS A 186 -18.10 -11.07 -7.64
CA LYS A 186 -18.99 -11.12 -8.80
C LYS A 186 -19.83 -12.40 -8.85
N GLN A 187 -19.31 -13.53 -8.37
CA GLN A 187 -20.06 -14.77 -8.27
C GLN A 187 -21.14 -14.66 -7.17
N THR A 188 -20.80 -14.08 -6.02
CA THR A 188 -21.78 -13.84 -4.93
C THR A 188 -22.89 -12.89 -5.37
N GLU A 189 -22.55 -11.76 -6.00
CA GLU A 189 -23.56 -10.81 -6.53
C GLU A 189 -24.51 -11.48 -7.54
N LYS A 190 -24.00 -12.39 -8.38
CA LYS A 190 -24.84 -13.16 -9.31
C LYS A 190 -25.76 -14.15 -8.59
N ALA A 191 -25.27 -14.80 -7.54
CA ALA A 191 -26.06 -15.74 -6.76
C ALA A 191 -27.16 -15.00 -5.98
N GLU A 192 -26.85 -13.86 -5.37
CA GLU A 192 -27.81 -12.97 -4.71
C GLU A 192 -28.91 -12.52 -5.67
N ALA A 193 -28.55 -12.04 -6.87
CA ALA A 193 -29.51 -11.62 -7.88
C ALA A 193 -30.40 -12.76 -8.41
N LEU A 194 -29.91 -14.01 -8.40
CA LEU A 194 -30.72 -15.18 -8.76
C LEU A 194 -31.68 -15.56 -7.63
N LEU A 195 -31.24 -15.48 -6.38
CA LEU A 195 -32.08 -15.74 -5.20
C LEU A 195 -33.19 -14.69 -5.07
N GLU A 196 -32.88 -13.41 -5.26
CA GLU A 196 -33.86 -12.32 -5.26
C GLU A 196 -34.96 -12.57 -6.32
N LYS A 197 -34.57 -12.92 -7.54
CA LYS A 197 -35.51 -13.29 -8.61
C LYS A 197 -36.37 -14.52 -8.29
N GLN A 198 -35.89 -15.46 -7.48
CA GLN A 198 -36.66 -16.64 -7.07
C GLN A 198 -37.58 -16.36 -5.89
N LEU A 199 -37.27 -15.34 -5.07
CA LEU A 199 -38.10 -14.92 -3.94
C LEU A 199 -39.19 -13.93 -4.36
N GLU A 200 -38.99 -13.19 -5.45
CA GLU A 200 -39.96 -12.28 -6.06
C GLU A 200 -40.91 -12.96 -7.06
N ALA A 201 -40.67 -14.23 -7.41
CA ALA A 201 -41.48 -15.05 -8.33
C ALA A 201 -42.43 -15.98 -7.57
#